data_AF-A0A350X734-F1
#
_entry.id   AF-A0A350X734-F1
#
_cell.length_a   1.000
_cell.length_b   1.000
_cell.length_c   1.000
_cell.angle_alpha   90.00
_cell.angle_beta   90.00
_cell.angle_gamma   90.00
#
_symmetry.space_group_name_H-M   'P 1'
#
loop_
_entity.id
_entity.type
_entity.pdbx_description
1 polymer ?
#
loop_
_entity_poly.entity_id
_entity_poly.type
_entity_poly.pdbx_seq_one_letter_code
_entity_poly.pdbx_strand_id
1 'polypeptide(L)'
;MKRQRSQLNLITLWLSILIIIMWQWKKLSKQIAEATEDEHFLHNLETIVVIISKVLSLAMVVVILVSVYDLGFVLFQELFMPSEGFFKDTLFKLFGLFLNVLIALELLENITAYLKKHVVQVELVIVTSLIAVARKIIILDLEKKTAMDLIGLAVAILSLSISYLVIRYMNKPHQSE
;
A
#
# COMPACT_ATOMS: atom_id res chain seq x y z
N MET A 1 -35.93 0.34 -64.95
CA MET A 1 -34.61 -0.24 -64.63
C MET A 1 -33.52 0.74 -64.14
N LYS A 2 -33.66 2.08 -64.21
CA LYS A 2 -32.59 3.01 -63.75
C LYS A 2 -32.52 3.26 -62.23
N ARG A 3 -33.64 3.11 -61.49
CA ARG A 3 -33.70 3.45 -60.05
C ARG A 3 -32.99 2.43 -59.14
N GLN A 4 -32.92 1.17 -59.54
CA GLN A 4 -32.31 0.09 -58.75
C GLN A 4 -30.77 0.10 -58.82
N ARG A 5 -30.18 0.49 -59.96
CA ARG A 5 -28.71 0.67 -60.10
C ARG A 5 -28.16 1.81 -59.23
N SER A 6 -28.95 2.86 -59.00
CA SER A 6 -28.53 3.98 -58.14
C SER A 6 -28.41 3.57 -56.67
N GLN A 7 -29.27 2.65 -56.19
CA GLN A 7 -29.22 2.13 -54.81
C GLN A 7 -28.01 1.21 -54.60
N LEU A 8 -27.65 0.38 -55.59
CA LEU A 8 -26.45 -0.47 -55.53
C LEU A 8 -25.15 0.35 -55.44
N ASN A 9 -25.05 1.47 -56.16
CA ASN A 9 -23.87 2.35 -56.10
C ASN A 9 -23.74 3.08 -54.75
N LEU A 10 -24.85 3.37 -54.07
CA LEU A 10 -24.83 3.96 -52.73
C LEU A 10 -24.28 2.95 -51.70
N ILE A 11 -24.66 1.68 -51.81
CA ILE A 11 -24.22 0.62 -50.88
C ILE A 11 -22.71 0.37 -51.02
N THR A 12 -22.18 0.30 -52.25
CA THR A 12 -20.74 0.09 -52.47
C THR A 12 -19.91 1.29 -52.01
N LEU A 13 -20.42 2.51 -52.17
CA LEU A 13 -19.77 3.73 -51.69
C LEU A 13 -19.68 3.75 -50.15
N TRP A 14 -20.77 3.39 -49.47
CA TRP A 14 -20.79 3.26 -48.00
C TRP A 14 -19.85 2.16 -47.49
N LEU A 15 -19.79 1.01 -48.17
CA LEU A 15 -18.86 -0.08 -47.81
C LEU A 15 -17.40 0.38 -47.91
N SER A 16 -17.08 1.12 -48.97
CA SER A 16 -15.73 1.68 -49.21
C SER A 16 -15.35 2.67 -48.12
N ILE A 17 -16.27 3.58 -47.74
CA ILE A 17 -16.09 4.55 -46.66
C ILE A 17 -15.88 3.84 -45.32
N LEU A 18 -16.65 2.79 -45.04
CA LEU A 18 -16.56 2.03 -43.79
C LEU A 18 -15.21 1.29 -43.68
N ILE A 19 -14.71 0.73 -44.79
CA ILE A 19 -13.38 0.12 -44.85
C ILE A 19 -12.26 1.16 -44.63
N ILE A 20 -12.38 2.36 -45.23
CA ILE A 20 -11.42 3.45 -45.03
C ILE A 20 -11.42 3.92 -43.58
N ILE A 21 -12.60 4.06 -42.96
CA ILE A 21 -12.76 4.43 -41.55
C ILE A 21 -12.14 3.34 -40.66
N MET A 22 -12.43 2.07 -40.89
CA MET A 22 -11.81 0.96 -40.13
C MET A 22 -10.28 0.95 -40.25
N TRP A 23 -9.76 1.23 -41.45
CA TRP A 23 -8.31 1.31 -41.69
C TRP A 23 -7.68 2.53 -41.00
N GLN A 24 -8.35 3.68 -41.02
CA GLN A 24 -7.94 4.89 -40.29
C GLN A 24 -7.97 4.68 -38.78
N TRP A 25 -8.99 4.02 -38.24
CA TRP A 25 -9.09 3.68 -36.81
C TRP A 25 -7.97 2.75 -36.36
N LYS A 26 -7.64 1.73 -37.16
CA LYS A 26 -6.53 0.81 -36.86
C LYS A 26 -5.16 1.50 -36.93
N LYS A 27 -5.02 2.51 -37.80
CA LYS A 27 -3.79 3.31 -37.91
C LYS A 27 -3.65 4.31 -36.76
N LEU A 28 -4.74 4.97 -36.37
CA LEU A 28 -4.78 5.88 -35.22
C LEU A 28 -4.54 5.13 -33.91
N SER A 29 -5.11 3.93 -33.72
CA SER A 29 -4.86 3.14 -32.50
C SER A 29 -3.39 2.71 -32.40
N LYS A 30 -2.77 2.39 -33.53
CA LYS A 30 -1.35 2.02 -33.59
C LYS A 30 -0.43 3.23 -33.38
N GLN A 31 -0.82 4.41 -33.85
CA GLN A 31 -0.08 5.66 -33.64
C GLN A 31 -0.20 6.20 -32.21
N ILE A 32 -1.33 5.98 -31.52
CA ILE A 32 -1.46 6.27 -30.09
C ILE A 32 -0.63 5.29 -29.24
N ALA A 33 -0.54 4.02 -29.65
CA ALA A 33 0.33 3.03 -28.99
C ALA A 33 1.83 3.27 -29.22
N GLU A 34 2.20 3.89 -30.35
CA GLU A 34 3.59 4.23 -30.70
C GLU A 34 4.01 5.64 -30.23
N ALA A 35 3.07 6.54 -29.90
CA ALA A 35 3.30 7.86 -29.30
C ALA A 35 3.52 7.80 -27.77
N THR A 36 3.92 6.63 -27.28
CA THR A 36 4.39 6.33 -25.93
C THR A 36 5.72 7.05 -25.68
N GLU A 37 5.64 8.37 -25.47
CA GLU A 37 6.61 9.12 -24.64
C GLU A 37 6.62 8.60 -23.19
N ASP A 38 5.78 7.59 -22.87
CA ASP A 38 5.60 7.03 -21.54
C ASP A 38 6.87 6.37 -20.98
N GLU A 39 7.79 5.80 -21.77
CA GLU A 39 8.99 5.19 -21.17
C GLU A 39 9.87 6.22 -20.44
N HIS A 40 10.05 7.39 -21.04
CA HIS A 40 10.86 8.45 -20.45
C HIS A 40 10.16 9.12 -19.26
N PHE A 41 8.83 9.25 -19.33
CA PHE A 41 8.00 9.75 -18.24
C PHE A 41 7.97 8.77 -17.05
N LEU A 42 7.76 7.48 -17.31
CA LEU A 42 7.75 6.43 -16.29
C LEU A 42 9.10 6.30 -15.61
N HIS A 43 10.21 6.39 -16.35
CA HIS A 43 11.56 6.39 -15.78
C HIS A 43 11.83 7.61 -14.88
N ASN A 44 11.36 8.80 -15.28
CA ASN A 44 11.46 10.00 -14.46
C ASN A 44 10.64 9.86 -13.16
N LEU A 45 9.43 9.29 -13.23
CA LEU A 45 8.62 9.01 -12.06
C LEU A 45 9.29 8.01 -11.12
N GLU A 46 9.83 6.91 -11.64
CA GLU A 46 10.55 5.92 -10.83
C GLU A 46 11.74 6.57 -10.10
N THR A 47 12.50 7.40 -10.80
CA THR A 47 13.63 8.14 -10.22
C THR A 47 13.18 9.07 -9.09
N ILE A 48 12.08 9.82 -9.30
CA ILE A 48 11.50 10.70 -8.28
C ILE A 48 11.04 9.88 -7.07
N VAL A 49 10.36 8.75 -7.27
CA VAL A 49 9.89 7.90 -6.17
C VAL A 49 11.09 7.35 -5.38
N VAL A 50 12.16 6.91 -6.05
CA VAL A 50 13.38 6.44 -5.38
C VAL A 50 14.04 7.55 -4.54
N ILE A 51 14.09 8.78 -5.06
CA ILE A 51 14.61 9.94 -4.31
C ILE A 51 13.76 10.20 -3.07
N ILE A 52 12.43 10.21 -3.21
CA ILE A 52 11.49 10.40 -2.10
C ILE A 52 11.67 9.29 -1.06
N SER A 53 11.76 8.02 -1.48
CA SER A 53 11.97 6.89 -0.58
C SER A 53 13.30 6.97 0.18
N LYS A 54 14.38 7.46 -0.44
CA LYS A 54 15.67 7.69 0.25
C LYS A 54 15.57 8.76 1.32
N VAL A 55 14.92 9.89 0.99
CA VAL A 55 14.70 10.98 1.96
C VAL A 55 13.81 10.49 3.12
N LEU A 56 12.74 9.75 2.81
CA LEU A 56 11.84 9.20 3.80
C LEU A 56 12.53 8.19 4.71
N SER A 57 13.38 7.31 4.15
CA SER A 57 14.18 6.36 4.92
C SER A 57 15.10 7.07 5.93
N LEU A 58 15.79 8.13 5.50
CA LEU A 58 16.65 8.92 6.39
C LEU A 58 15.84 9.61 7.50
N ALA A 59 14.69 10.22 7.14
CA ALA A 59 13.79 10.82 8.12
C ALA A 59 13.29 9.79 9.14
N MET A 60 12.96 8.58 8.70
CA MET A 60 12.54 7.49 9.59
C MET A 60 13.62 7.07 10.57
N VAL A 61 14.90 7.04 10.16
CA VAL A 61 16.02 6.79 11.08
C VAL A 61 16.05 7.84 12.20
N VAL A 62 15.83 9.12 11.88
CA VAL A 62 15.75 10.19 12.89
C VAL A 62 14.58 9.97 13.84
N VAL A 63 13.39 9.62 13.31
CA VAL A 63 12.19 9.31 14.12
C VAL A 63 12.46 8.14 15.07
N ILE A 64 13.14 7.10 14.61
CA ILE A 64 13.52 5.94 15.44
C ILE A 64 14.45 6.38 16.57
N LEU A 65 15.50 7.15 16.27
CA LEU A 65 16.45 7.63 17.29
C LEU A 65 15.74 8.47 18.36
N VAL A 66 14.87 9.38 17.96
CA VAL A 66 14.07 10.20 18.89
C VAL A 66 13.13 9.32 19.73
N SER A 67 12.46 8.35 19.11
CA SER A 67 11.53 7.46 19.81
C SER A 67 12.25 6.55 20.82
N VAL A 68 13.44 6.07 20.49
CA VAL A 68 14.30 5.27 21.40
C VAL A 68 14.79 6.13 22.56
N TYR A 69 15.20 7.37 22.29
CA TYR A 69 15.59 8.32 23.33
C TYR A 69 14.43 8.61 24.29
N ASP A 70 13.24 8.91 23.77
CA ASP A 70 12.04 9.18 24.58
C ASP A 70 11.66 7.97 25.45
N LEU A 71 11.65 6.77 24.86
CA LEU A 71 11.41 5.53 25.59
C LEU A 71 12.44 5.33 26.72
N GLY A 72 13.73 5.52 26.43
CA GLY A 72 14.80 5.38 27.42
C GLY A 72 14.69 6.40 28.55
N PHE A 73 14.34 7.65 28.21
CA PHE A 73 14.14 8.72 29.19
C PHE A 73 12.97 8.44 30.12
N VAL A 74 11.81 8.05 29.58
CA VAL A 74 10.64 7.70 30.39
C VAL A 74 10.93 6.47 31.25
N LEU A 75 11.56 5.44 30.69
CA LEU A 75 11.92 4.24 31.44
C LEU A 75 12.90 4.54 32.57
N PHE A 76 13.87 5.43 32.36
CA PHE A 76 14.77 5.90 33.40
C PHE A 76 14.02 6.64 34.51
N GLN A 77 13.12 7.56 34.18
CA GLN A 77 12.33 8.28 35.18
C GLN A 77 11.50 7.33 36.05
N GLU A 78 10.78 6.40 35.42
CA GLU A 78 9.91 5.47 36.13
C GLU A 78 10.72 4.51 37.02
N LEU A 79 11.92 4.06 36.59
CA LEU A 79 12.75 3.16 37.41
C LEU A 79 13.38 3.84 38.64
N PHE A 80 13.82 5.10 38.51
CA PHE A 80 14.59 5.79 39.55
C PHE A 80 13.75 6.76 40.40
N MET A 81 12.56 7.15 39.93
CA MET A 81 11.61 8.01 40.65
C MET A 81 10.19 7.42 40.62
N PRO A 82 9.97 6.24 41.24
CA PRO A 82 8.66 5.58 41.18
C PRO A 82 7.58 6.41 41.88
N SER A 83 6.48 6.73 41.17
CA SER A 83 5.31 7.38 41.75
C SER A 83 4.35 6.36 42.38
N GLU A 84 3.63 6.76 43.43
CA GLU A 84 2.52 6.00 44.01
C GLU A 84 1.43 5.79 42.94
N GLY A 85 1.19 4.54 42.51
CA GLY A 85 0.29 4.20 41.38
C GLY A 85 0.93 3.46 40.20
N PHE A 86 2.19 3.07 40.34
CA PHE A 86 3.12 2.57 39.31
C PHE A 86 2.63 1.50 38.31
N PHE A 87 1.69 0.61 38.64
CA PHE A 87 1.62 -0.66 37.90
C PHE A 87 0.74 -0.68 36.64
N LYS A 88 -0.42 -0.01 36.62
CA LYS A 88 -1.37 -0.15 35.49
C LYS A 88 -1.10 0.92 34.43
N ASP A 89 -1.21 2.19 34.79
CA ASP A 89 -1.16 3.29 33.82
C ASP A 89 0.24 3.51 33.23
N THR A 90 1.29 3.37 34.05
CA THR A 90 2.67 3.46 33.58
C THR A 90 3.04 2.31 32.64
N LEU A 91 2.58 1.08 32.92
CA LEU A 91 2.89 -0.07 32.07
C LEU A 91 2.23 0.06 30.69
N PHE A 92 0.96 0.48 30.62
CA PHE A 92 0.30 0.77 29.35
C PHE A 92 0.99 1.90 28.58
N LYS A 93 1.43 2.95 29.27
CA LYS A 93 2.22 4.05 28.67
C LYS A 93 3.54 3.56 28.09
N LEU A 94 4.30 2.75 28.83
CA LEU A 94 5.56 2.15 28.37
C LEU A 94 5.37 1.22 27.18
N PHE A 95 4.35 0.37 27.18
CA PHE A 95 4.00 -0.43 26.00
C PHE A 95 3.63 0.44 24.81
N GLY A 96 2.88 1.52 25.02
CA GLY A 96 2.56 2.50 23.99
C GLY A 96 3.82 3.07 23.31
N LEU A 97 4.81 3.49 24.11
CA LEU A 97 6.09 4.00 23.63
C LEU A 97 6.92 2.94 22.91
N PHE A 98 7.02 1.73 23.49
CA PHE A 98 7.72 0.62 22.86
C PHE A 98 7.12 0.26 21.49
N LEU A 99 5.79 0.22 21.40
CA LEU A 99 5.08 -0.07 20.16
C LEU A 99 5.21 1.07 19.12
N ASN A 100 5.42 2.33 19.54
CA ASN A 100 5.79 3.41 18.62
C ASN A 100 7.15 3.14 17.95
N VAL A 101 8.14 2.67 18.72
CA VAL A 101 9.45 2.30 18.18
C VAL A 101 9.34 1.15 17.19
N LEU A 102 8.55 0.11 17.51
CA LEU A 102 8.33 -1.01 16.59
C LEU A 102 7.69 -0.59 15.27
N ILE A 103 6.66 0.26 15.29
CA ILE A 103 6.06 0.80 14.05
C ILE A 103 7.09 1.57 13.24
N ALA A 104 7.93 2.38 13.89
CA ALA A 104 8.95 3.14 13.17
C ALA A 104 9.96 2.23 12.47
N LEU A 105 10.35 1.13 13.13
CA LEU A 105 11.21 0.10 12.54
C LEU A 105 10.51 -0.65 11.39
N GLU A 106 9.25 -1.04 11.55
CA GLU A 106 8.44 -1.70 10.51
C GLU A 106 8.28 -0.81 9.27
N LEU A 107 8.00 0.48 9.46
CA LEU A 107 7.89 1.43 8.34
C LEU A 107 9.24 1.58 7.62
N LEU A 108 10.36 1.64 8.36
CA LEU A 108 11.69 1.67 7.76
C LEU A 108 11.97 0.39 6.96
N GLU A 109 11.58 -0.78 7.47
CA GLU A 109 11.68 -2.05 6.75
C GLU A 109 10.86 -2.04 5.45
N ASN A 110 9.62 -1.53 5.50
CA ASN A 110 8.77 -1.38 4.31
C ASN A 110 9.39 -0.47 3.25
N ILE A 111 9.94 0.69 3.66
CA ILE A 111 10.58 1.64 2.75
C ILE A 111 11.88 1.04 2.17
N THR A 112 12.70 0.41 3.00
CA THR A 112 13.96 -0.20 2.53
C THR A 112 13.71 -1.41 1.64
N ALA A 113 12.64 -2.18 1.89
CA ALA A 113 12.19 -3.25 1.01
C ALA A 113 11.83 -2.73 -0.39
N TYR A 114 11.15 -1.58 -0.47
CA TYR A 114 10.87 -0.90 -1.73
C TYR A 114 12.18 -0.46 -2.41
N LEU A 115 13.10 0.18 -1.68
CA LEU A 115 14.40 0.60 -2.23
C LEU A 115 15.27 -0.56 -2.76
N LYS A 116 15.12 -1.77 -2.20
CA LYS A 116 15.90 -2.96 -2.62
C LYS A 116 15.35 -3.65 -3.87
N LYS A 117 14.02 -3.74 -4.00
CA LYS A 117 13.37 -4.51 -5.07
C LYS A 117 12.64 -3.64 -6.09
N HIS A 118 12.58 -2.33 -5.88
CA HIS A 118 11.79 -1.37 -6.68
C HIS A 118 10.30 -1.73 -6.79
N VAL A 119 9.80 -2.60 -5.91
CA VAL A 119 8.41 -3.05 -5.87
C VAL A 119 7.91 -3.06 -4.43
N VAL A 120 6.67 -2.62 -4.24
CA VAL A 120 5.99 -2.71 -2.95
C VAL A 120 5.61 -4.17 -2.71
N GLN A 121 6.14 -4.75 -1.64
CA GLN A 121 5.80 -6.13 -1.25
C GLN A 121 4.44 -6.12 -0.57
N VAL A 122 3.39 -6.47 -1.32
CA VAL A 122 2.00 -6.44 -0.85
C VAL A 122 1.81 -7.31 0.41
N GLU A 123 2.50 -8.45 0.48
CA GLU A 123 2.50 -9.32 1.67
C GLU A 123 2.98 -8.57 2.92
N LEU A 124 4.09 -7.84 2.81
CA LEU A 124 4.65 -7.06 3.91
C LEU A 124 3.71 -5.93 4.35
N VAL A 125 3.05 -5.25 3.40
CA VAL A 125 2.06 -4.20 3.71
C VAL A 125 0.88 -4.74 4.52
N ILE A 126 0.40 -5.95 4.21
CA ILE A 126 -0.71 -6.57 4.94
C ILE A 126 -0.28 -7.01 6.34
N VAL A 127 0.92 -7.58 6.46
CA VAL A 127 1.48 -7.94 7.76
C VAL A 127 1.62 -6.71 8.66
N THR A 128 2.15 -5.59 8.13
CA THR A 128 2.23 -4.34 8.91
C THR A 128 0.86 -3.77 9.28
N SER A 129 -0.16 -3.96 8.44
CA SER A 129 -1.55 -3.59 8.76
C SER A 129 -2.12 -4.42 9.92
N LEU A 130 -1.85 -5.74 9.93
CA LEU A 130 -2.24 -6.63 11.04
C LEU A 130 -1.55 -6.24 12.35
N ILE A 131 -0.25 -5.92 12.31
CA ILE A 131 0.50 -5.49 13.49
C ILE A 131 -0.03 -4.15 14.02
N ALA A 132 -0.32 -3.20 13.13
CA ALA A 132 -0.91 -1.90 13.51
C ALA A 132 -2.25 -2.05 14.23
N VAL A 133 -3.10 -2.98 13.77
CA VAL A 133 -4.38 -3.29 14.44
C VAL A 133 -4.15 -4.00 15.77
N ALA A 134 -3.24 -4.98 15.83
CA ALA A 134 -2.88 -5.69 17.05
C ALA A 134 -2.37 -4.73 18.14
N ARG A 135 -1.52 -3.76 17.77
CA ARG A 135 -1.06 -2.70 18.68
C ARG A 135 -2.23 -1.94 19.31
N LYS A 136 -3.24 -1.59 18.50
CA LYS A 136 -4.40 -0.82 18.96
C LYS A 136 -5.25 -1.60 19.96
N ILE A 137 -5.25 -2.94 19.88
CA ILE A 137 -5.88 -3.83 20.86
C ILE A 137 -5.10 -3.84 22.17
N ILE A 138 -3.76 -3.92 22.11
CA ILE A 138 -2.90 -4.01 23.31
C ILE A 138 -3.06 -2.77 24.21
N ILE A 139 -3.20 -1.58 23.61
CA ILE A 139 -3.35 -0.30 24.32
C ILE A 139 -4.83 0.01 24.64
N LEU A 140 -5.76 -0.86 24.25
CA LEU A 140 -7.18 -0.60 24.37
C LEU A 140 -7.65 -0.68 25.83
N ASP A 141 -8.27 0.40 26.30
CA ASP A 141 -9.01 0.40 27.57
C ASP A 141 -10.44 -0.12 27.33
N LEU A 142 -10.68 -1.38 27.69
CA LEU A 142 -11.96 -2.06 27.47
C LEU A 142 -13.12 -1.43 28.23
N GLU A 143 -12.85 -0.71 29.32
CA GLU A 143 -13.89 -0.05 30.13
C GLU A 143 -14.51 1.15 29.40
N LYS A 144 -13.81 1.71 28.41
CA LYS A 144 -14.23 2.90 27.65
C LYS A 144 -14.77 2.58 26.25
N LYS A 145 -14.89 1.29 25.89
CA LYS A 145 -15.26 0.87 24.54
C LYS A 145 -16.60 0.18 24.49
N THR A 146 -17.35 0.47 23.43
CA THR A 146 -18.65 -0.16 23.21
C THR A 146 -18.46 -1.55 22.62
N ALA A 147 -19.44 -2.44 22.81
CA ALA A 147 -19.44 -3.76 22.16
C ALA A 147 -19.34 -3.64 20.62
N MET A 148 -19.93 -2.57 20.04
CA MET A 148 -19.86 -2.31 18.61
C MET A 148 -18.43 -2.03 18.14
N ASP A 149 -17.63 -1.29 18.92
CA ASP A 149 -16.23 -1.01 18.62
C ASP A 149 -15.39 -2.30 18.56
N LEU A 150 -15.63 -3.20 19.53
CA LEU A 150 -14.91 -4.48 19.61
C LEU A 150 -15.28 -5.41 18.46
N ILE A 151 -16.55 -5.46 18.08
CA ILE A 151 -17.01 -6.25 16.92
C ILE A 151 -16.42 -5.68 15.62
N GLY A 152 -16.42 -4.35 15.44
CA GLY A 152 -15.80 -3.72 14.28
C GLY A 152 -14.31 -4.04 14.16
N LEU A 153 -13.59 -4.05 15.28
CA LEU A 153 -12.19 -4.44 15.34
C LEU A 153 -11.97 -5.91 14.98
N ALA A 154 -12.81 -6.82 15.50
CA ALA A 154 -12.75 -8.24 15.17
C ALA A 154 -12.99 -8.50 13.67
N VAL A 155 -13.98 -7.83 13.07
CA VAL A 155 -14.26 -7.92 11.63
C VAL A 155 -13.09 -7.38 10.80
N ALA A 156 -12.48 -6.26 11.21
CA ALA A 156 -11.30 -5.71 10.54
C ALA A 156 -10.11 -6.68 10.56
N ILE A 157 -9.83 -7.31 11.71
CA ILE A 157 -8.76 -8.31 11.85
C ILE A 157 -9.05 -9.54 10.99
N LEU A 158 -10.29 -10.04 10.99
CA LEU A 158 -10.70 -11.16 10.15
C LEU A 158 -10.54 -10.84 8.67
N SER A 159 -10.95 -9.64 8.24
CA SER A 159 -10.80 -9.20 6.84
C SER A 159 -9.33 -9.16 6.42
N LEU A 160 -8.46 -8.55 7.23
CA LEU A 160 -7.01 -8.50 6.96
C LEU A 160 -6.37 -9.90 6.97
N SER A 161 -6.78 -10.78 7.88
CA SER A 161 -6.28 -12.15 7.95
C SER A 161 -6.67 -12.96 6.72
N ILE A 162 -7.91 -12.80 6.23
CA ILE A 162 -8.37 -13.41 4.98
C ILE A 162 -7.56 -12.86 3.79
N SER A 163 -7.34 -11.54 3.70
CA SER A 163 -6.51 -10.95 2.66
C SER A 163 -5.08 -11.51 2.64
N TYR A 164 -4.48 -11.69 3.82
CA TYR A 164 -3.16 -12.33 3.95
C TYR A 164 -3.17 -13.77 3.43
N LEU A 165 -4.16 -14.57 3.80
CA LEU A 165 -4.29 -15.94 3.32
C LEU A 165 -4.41 -15.98 1.79
N VAL A 166 -5.32 -15.20 1.21
CA VAL A 166 -5.55 -15.19 -0.25
C VAL A 166 -4.27 -14.86 -1.01
N ILE A 167 -3.57 -13.80 -0.60
CA ILE A 167 -2.32 -13.38 -1.26
C ILE A 167 -1.24 -14.45 -1.08
N ARG A 168 -1.09 -15.01 0.11
CA ARG A 168 -0.12 -16.09 0.35
C ARG A 168 -0.41 -17.34 -0.50
N TYR A 169 -1.68 -17.70 -0.69
CA TYR A 169 -2.06 -18.82 -1.56
C TYR A 169 -1.78 -18.52 -3.03
N MET A 170 -2.06 -17.31 -3.51
CA MET A 170 -1.80 -16.91 -4.89
C MET A 170 -0.30 -16.80 -5.22
N ASN A 171 0.51 -16.40 -4.23
CA ASN A 171 1.95 -16.19 -4.42
C ASN A 171 2.79 -17.46 -4.19
N LYS A 172 2.17 -18.63 -3.96
CA LYS A 172 2.91 -19.90 -3.95
C LYS A 172 3.51 -20.14 -5.34
N PRO A 173 4.84 -20.28 -5.47
CA PRO A 173 5.42 -20.67 -6.73
C PRO A 173 4.82 -22.04 -7.11
N HIS A 174 4.32 -22.15 -8.35
CA HIS A 174 4.09 -23.46 -8.96
C HIS A 174 5.45 -24.14 -9.07
N GLN A 175 5.86 -24.85 -8.01
CA GLN A 175 6.83 -25.91 -8.13
C GLN A 175 6.10 -27.04 -8.84
N SER A 176 6.17 -27.01 -10.17
CA SER A 176 5.88 -28.18 -11.01
C SER A 176 6.94 -29.23 -10.68
N GLU A 177 6.55 -30.23 -9.89
CA GLU A 177 7.17 -31.56 -9.93
C GLU A 177 6.85 -32.25 -11.26
#